data_AF-K9PKM2-F1
#
_entry.id   AF-K9PKM2-F1
#
_cell.length_a   1.000
_cell.length_b   1.000
_cell.length_c   1.000
_cell.angle_alpha   90.00
_cell.angle_beta   90.00
_cell.angle_gamma   90.00
#
_symmetry.space_group_name_H-M   'P 1'
#
loop_
_entity.id
_entity.type
_entity.pdbx_description
1 polymer ?
#
loop_
_entity_poly.entity_id
_entity_poly.type
_entity_poly.pdbx_seq_one_letter_code
_entity_poly.pdbx_strand_id
1 'polypeptide(L)'
;MAGGESQTPVSLSDRELQIIDLVATGLTNQDIAGKLEISKRTVDNHISNILTKTQTENRVALVRWALQWGKVCLNDVNCCLLPNQND
;
A
#
# COMPACT_ATOMS: atom_id res chain seq x y z
N MET A 1 10.16 -1.89 -27.98
CA MET A 1 10.70 -2.79 -26.93
C MET A 1 10.22 -2.24 -25.60
N ALA A 2 9.23 -2.87 -24.97
CA ALA A 2 8.71 -2.43 -23.67
C ALA A 2 9.66 -2.96 -22.57
N GLY A 3 10.24 -2.05 -21.80
CA GLY A 3 11.20 -2.35 -20.76
C GLY A 3 10.61 -3.25 -19.69
N GLY A 4 11.14 -4.48 -19.61
CA GLY A 4 11.12 -5.26 -18.38
C GLY A 4 12.17 -4.64 -17.45
N GLU A 5 11.77 -3.63 -16.69
CA GLU A 5 12.52 -3.28 -15.50
C GLU A 5 12.29 -4.43 -14.52
N SER A 6 13.34 -5.16 -14.21
CA SER A 6 13.38 -6.18 -13.17
C SER A 6 13.16 -5.48 -11.83
N GLN A 7 11.91 -5.18 -11.51
CA GLN A 7 11.62 -4.34 -10.37
C GLN A 7 11.79 -5.19 -9.10
N THR A 8 12.82 -4.82 -8.34
CA THR A 8 13.18 -5.38 -7.05
C THR A 8 11.93 -5.41 -6.17
N PRO A 9 11.66 -6.50 -5.44
CA PRO A 9 10.53 -6.52 -4.51
C PRO A 9 10.75 -5.44 -3.46
N VAL A 10 10.03 -4.32 -3.59
CA VAL A 10 10.05 -3.26 -2.59
C VAL A 10 9.55 -3.89 -1.29
N SER A 11 10.47 -4.00 -0.34
CA SER A 11 10.21 -4.58 0.97
C SER A 11 9.58 -3.48 1.84
N LEU A 12 8.28 -3.65 2.08
CA LEU A 12 7.50 -2.81 2.97
C LEU A 12 7.33 -3.55 4.29
N SER A 13 7.33 -2.81 5.38
CA SER A 13 6.98 -3.36 6.70
C SER A 13 5.50 -3.71 6.76
N ASP A 14 5.12 -4.58 7.70
CA ASP A 14 3.71 -4.96 7.92
C ASP A 14 2.83 -3.74 8.16
N ARG A 15 3.36 -2.75 8.89
CA ARG A 15 2.66 -1.50 9.15
C ARG A 15 2.46 -0.66 7.89
N GLU A 16 3.43 -0.65 7.00
CA GLU A 16 3.32 0.05 5.73
C GLU A 16 2.31 -0.64 4.81
N LEU A 17 2.31 -1.98 4.75
CA LEU A 17 1.31 -2.74 3.99
C LEU A 17 -0.10 -2.50 4.51
N GLN A 18 -0.29 -2.52 5.83
CA GLN A 18 -1.58 -2.21 6.46
C GLN A 18 -2.08 -0.80 6.10
N ILE A 19 -1.18 0.18 6.06
CA ILE A 19 -1.54 1.55 5.64
C ILE A 19 -1.93 1.59 4.17
N ILE A 20 -1.22 0.89 3.29
CA ILE A 20 -1.53 0.85 1.85
C ILE A 20 -2.89 0.19 1.61
N ASP A 21 -3.22 -0.86 2.35
CA ASP A 21 -4.53 -1.52 2.30
C ASP A 21 -5.67 -0.53 2.65
N LEU A 22 -5.54 0.18 3.78
CA LEU A 22 -6.52 1.18 4.18
C LEU A 22 -6.59 2.36 3.19
N VAL A 23 -5.47 2.77 2.61
CA VAL A 23 -5.43 3.79 1.55
C VAL A 23 -6.17 3.30 0.30
N ALA A 24 -6.00 2.03 -0.09
CA ALA A 24 -6.66 1.43 -1.24
C ALA A 24 -8.19 1.34 -1.04
N THR A 25 -8.66 1.15 0.20
CA THR A 25 -10.11 1.23 0.53
C THR A 25 -10.70 2.64 0.47
N GLY A 26 -9.90 3.66 0.18
CA GLY A 26 -10.35 5.05 0.01
C GLY A 26 -10.39 5.87 1.29
N LEU A 27 -9.94 5.34 2.43
CA LEU A 27 -9.95 6.05 3.71
C LEU A 27 -9.02 7.26 3.71
N THR A 28 -9.36 8.32 4.43
CA THR A 28 -8.48 9.49 4.59
C THR A 28 -7.39 9.21 5.62
N ASN A 29 -6.33 10.02 5.65
CA ASN A 29 -5.27 9.86 6.67
C ASN A 29 -5.82 10.03 8.09
N GLN A 30 -6.92 10.79 8.26
CA GLN A 30 -7.60 10.94 9.54
C GLN A 30 -8.35 9.65 9.94
N ASP A 31 -9.02 9.00 8.99
CA ASP A 31 -9.72 7.73 9.24
C ASP A 31 -8.73 6.61 9.53
N ILE A 32 -7.63 6.57 8.78
CA ILE A 32 -6.53 5.62 9.00
C ILE A 32 -5.94 5.83 10.40
N ALA A 33 -5.68 7.07 10.79
CA ALA A 33 -5.20 7.41 12.12
C ALA A 33 -6.14 6.90 13.21
N GLY A 34 -7.45 7.09 13.04
CA GLY A 34 -8.48 6.57 13.94
C GLY A 34 -8.50 5.04 14.02
N LYS A 35 -8.48 4.35 12.87
CA LYS A 35 -8.48 2.86 12.82
C LYS A 35 -7.23 2.23 13.43
N LEU A 36 -6.10 2.92 13.28
CA LEU A 36 -4.80 2.43 13.68
C LEU A 36 -4.34 2.94 15.04
N GLU A 37 -5.19 3.72 15.72
CA GLU A 37 -4.97 4.34 17.04
C GLU A 37 -3.63 5.11 17.13
N ILE A 38 -3.28 5.82 16.04
CA ILE A 38 -2.07 6.64 15.94
C ILE A 38 -2.40 8.05 15.50
N SER A 39 -1.44 8.96 15.61
CA SER A 39 -1.65 10.34 15.15
C SER A 39 -1.72 10.42 13.61
N LYS A 40 -2.51 11.37 13.08
CA LYS A 40 -2.52 11.70 11.64
C LYS A 40 -1.11 11.96 11.10
N ARG A 41 -0.29 12.70 11.87
CA ARG A 41 1.12 12.97 11.52
C ARG A 41 1.93 11.69 11.35
N THR A 42 1.69 10.67 12.19
CA THR A 42 2.34 9.36 12.06
C THR A 42 1.93 8.69 10.74
N VAL A 43 0.65 8.75 10.38
CA VAL A 43 0.15 8.24 9.08
C VAL A 43 0.78 9.00 7.92
N ASP A 44 0.84 10.32 7.97
CA ASP A 44 1.47 11.16 6.93
C ASP A 44 2.94 10.78 6.72
N ASN A 45 3.68 10.56 7.82
CA ASN A 45 5.07 10.10 7.77
C ASN A 45 5.19 8.71 7.13
N HIS A 46 4.32 7.76 7.52
CA HIS A 46 4.32 6.44 6.90
C HIS A 46 4.04 6.52 5.40
N ILE A 47 3.03 7.27 4.97
CA ILE A 47 2.72 7.45 3.55
C ILE A 47 3.92 8.07 2.81
N SER A 48 4.56 9.09 3.39
CA SER A 48 5.74 9.72 2.77
C SER A 48 6.89 8.74 2.59
N ASN A 49 7.14 7.89 3.60
CA ASN A 49 8.15 6.84 3.51
C ASN A 49 7.80 5.78 2.46
N ILE A 50 6.52 5.37 2.40
CA ILE A 50 6.03 4.42 1.40
C ILE A 50 6.23 4.99 0.01
N LEU A 51 5.78 6.21 -0.26
CA LEU A 51 5.93 6.88 -1.57
C LEU A 51 7.39 6.91 -2.01
N THR A 52 8.30 7.19 -1.07
CA THR A 52 9.75 7.19 -1.33
C THR A 52 10.26 5.79 -1.67
N LYS A 53 9.85 4.76 -0.91
CA LYS A 53 10.26 3.37 -1.13
C LYS A 53 9.71 2.80 -2.44
N THR A 54 8.48 3.14 -2.80
CA THR A 54 7.79 2.66 -4.01
C THR A 54 8.09 3.54 -5.24
N GLN A 55 8.82 4.64 -5.06
CA GLN A 55 9.11 5.65 -6.10
C GLN A 55 7.84 6.16 -6.78
N THR A 56 6.79 6.36 -6.00
CA THR A 56 5.49 6.86 -6.50
C THR A 56 5.28 8.30 -6.09
N GLU A 57 4.69 9.09 -6.98
CA GLU A 57 4.61 10.54 -6.86
C GLU A 57 3.47 11.01 -5.94
N ASN A 58 2.41 10.22 -5.83
CA ASN A 58 1.22 10.58 -5.07
C ASN A 58 0.45 9.34 -4.61
N ARG A 59 -0.55 9.56 -3.75
CA ARG A 59 -1.45 8.52 -3.24
C ARG A 59 -2.08 7.67 -4.33
N VAL A 60 -2.50 8.26 -5.45
CA VAL A 60 -3.17 7.53 -6.54
C VAL A 60 -2.16 6.62 -7.26
N ALA A 61 -0.97 7.12 -7.53
CA ALA A 61 0.14 6.34 -8.07
C ALA A 61 0.53 5.19 -7.12
N LEU A 62 0.49 5.42 -5.80
CA LEU A 62 0.71 4.38 -4.80
C LEU A 62 -0.34 3.27 -4.84
N VAL A 63 -1.63 3.62 -4.94
CA VAL A 63 -2.71 2.62 -5.06
C VAL A 63 -2.55 1.81 -6.35
N ARG A 64 -2.26 2.48 -7.47
CA ARG A 64 -1.99 1.80 -8.74
C ARG A 64 -0.80 0.85 -8.65
N TRP A 65 0.30 1.30 -8.03
CA TRP A 65 1.47 0.47 -7.77
C TRP A 65 1.09 -0.74 -6.93
N ALA A 66 0.40 -0.54 -5.81
CA ALA A 66 -0.01 -1.62 -4.92
C ALA A 66 -0.87 -2.69 -5.64
N LEU A 67 -1.76 -2.27 -6.55
CA LEU A 67 -2.57 -3.17 -7.38
C LEU A 67 -1.73 -3.91 -8.45
N GLN A 68 -0.83 -3.20 -9.14
CA GLN A 68 0.04 -3.79 -10.17
C GLN A 68 0.93 -4.90 -9.60
N TRP A 69 1.28 -4.77 -8.32
CA TRP A 69 2.20 -5.66 -7.60
C TRP A 69 1.53 -6.66 -6.67
N GLY A 70 0.19 -6.69 -6.65
CA GLY A 70 -0.57 -7.59 -5.77
C GLY A 70 -0.32 -7.36 -4.27
N LYS A 71 -0.01 -6.12 -3.87
CA LYS A 71 0.20 -5.74 -2.46
C LYS A 71 -1.12 -5.46 -1.72
N VAL A 72 -2.20 -5.22 -2.46
CA VAL A 72 -3.55 -4.99 -1.92
C VAL A 72 -4.60 -5.71 -2.76
N CYS A 73 -5.70 -6.05 -2.11
CA CYS A 73 -6.86 -6.71 -2.69
C CYS A 73 -8.06 -5.78 -2.56
N LEU A 74 -8.74 -5.45 -3.67
CA LEU A 74 -9.93 -4.60 -3.63
C LEU A 74 -11.14 -5.39 -4.13
N ASN A 75 -12.08 -5.74 -3.23
CA ASN A 75 -13.34 -6.39 -3.58
C ASN A 75 -13.16 -7.61 -4.52
N ASP A 76 -12.21 -8.49 -4.22
CA ASP A 76 -11.85 -9.66 -5.03
C ASP A 76 -11.24 -9.37 -6.42
N VAL A 77 -10.89 -8.11 -6.70
CA VAL A 77 -10.18 -7.68 -7.92
C VAL A 77 -8.68 -7.54 -7.66
N ASN A 78 -7.87 -8.08 -8.58
CA ASN A 78 -6.40 -8.13 -8.50
C ASN A 78 -5.85 -8.82 -7.24
N CYS A 79 -6.67 -9.66 -6.61
CA CYS A 79 -6.24 -10.60 -5.59
C CYS A 79 -5.40 -11.67 -6.26
N CYS A 80 -4.07 -11.49 -6.29
CA CYS A 80 -3.20 -12.66 -6.34
C CYS A 80 -3.61 -13.53 -5.15
N LEU A 81 -3.77 -14.83 -5.37
CA LEU A 81 -4.16 -15.82 -4.37
C LEU A 81 -3.13 -15.79 -3.22
N LEU A 82 -3.29 -14.86 -2.26
CA LEU A 82 -2.50 -14.83 -1.05
C LEU A 82 -2.92 -16.10 -0.30
N PRO A 83 -2.00 -17.04 -0.04
CA PRO A 83 -2.35 -18.24 0.69
C PRO A 83 -2.90 -17.79 2.04
N ASN A 84 -4.18 -18.07 2.26
CA ASN A 84 -4.92 -17.77 3.47
C ASN A 84 -4.02 -18.02 4.70
N GLN A 85 -3.51 -16.95 5.31
CA GLN A 85 -2.81 -17.01 6.58
C GLN A 85 -3.88 -17.09 7.67
N ASN A 86 -4.51 -18.26 7.80
CA ASN A 86 -5.30 -18.70 8.95
C ASN A 86 -5.54 -20.21 8.77
N ASP A 87 -4.52 -21.00 9.10
CA ASP A 87 -4.70 -22.36 9.65
C ASP A 87 -4.36 -22.27 11.15
#